data_AF-T1A985-F1
#
_entry.id   AF-T1A985-F1
#
_cell.length_a   1.000
_cell.length_b   1.000
_cell.length_c   1.000
_cell.angle_alpha   90.00
_cell.angle_beta   90.00
_cell.angle_gamma   90.00
#
_symmetry.space_group_name_H-M   'P 1'
#
loop_
_entity.id
_entity.type
_entity.pdbx_description
1 polymer ?
#
loop_
_entity_poly.entity_id
_entity_poly.type
_entity_poly.pdbx_seq_one_letter_code
_entity_poly.pdbx_strand_id
1 'polypeptide(L)'
;NMIMNRPSEESHAEIRLTFDADGDNYNVVRKISAKQGSEARIEKNGSYLQAQSERVTETVEELLRLDYDTFSRAYIPSRTGLNISLTYRKANGRGA
;
A
#
# COMPACT_ATOMS: atom_id res chain seq x y z
N ASN A 1 -15.68 11.16 -3.72
CA ASN A 1 -15.91 10.13 -4.75
C ASN A 1 -15.83 10.81 -6.12
N MET A 2 -14.75 10.62 -6.87
CA MET A 2 -14.58 11.25 -8.19
C MET A 2 -14.87 10.22 -9.27
N ILE A 3 -16.07 10.26 -9.85
CA ILE A 3 -16.35 9.61 -11.13
C ILE A 3 -15.99 10.64 -12.19
N MET A 4 -14.82 10.48 -12.82
CA MET A 4 -14.36 11.41 -13.84
C MET A 4 -15.06 11.14 -15.18
N ASN A 5 -15.54 12.19 -15.83
CA ASN A 5 -16.26 12.12 -17.11
C ASN A 5 -15.35 11.67 -18.29
N ARG A 6 -14.02 11.76 -18.14
CA ARG A 6 -13.04 11.31 -19.14
C ARG A 6 -11.81 10.75 -18.42
N PRO A 7 -11.34 9.54 -18.78
CA PRO A 7 -10.11 9.00 -18.21
C PRO A 7 -8.91 9.87 -18.59
N SER A 8 -8.16 10.31 -17.58
CA SER A 8 -6.81 10.88 -17.70
C SER A 8 -5.77 9.84 -17.28
N GLU A 9 -4.59 9.89 -17.89
CA GLU A 9 -3.45 9.12 -17.40
C GLU A 9 -2.93 9.77 -16.12
N GLU A 10 -3.06 9.08 -14.99
CA GLU A 10 -2.56 9.56 -13.71
C GLU A 10 -1.08 9.21 -13.56
N SER A 11 -0.29 10.19 -13.07
CA SER A 11 1.15 10.01 -12.89
C SER A 11 1.51 9.06 -11.75
N HIS A 12 0.58 8.85 -10.80
CA HIS A 12 0.77 7.99 -9.64
C HIS A 12 -0.57 7.58 -9.00
N ALA A 13 -0.50 6.58 -8.14
CA ALA A 13 -1.54 6.22 -7.17
C ALA A 13 -0.94 6.25 -5.75
N GLU A 14 -1.71 6.66 -4.75
CA GLU A 14 -1.26 6.77 -3.36
C GLU A 14 -2.31 6.20 -2.40
N ILE A 15 -1.85 5.47 -1.39
CA ILE A 15 -2.66 4.99 -0.26
C ILE A 15 -2.07 5.59 1.01
N ARG A 16 -2.94 6.08 1.88
CA ARG A 16 -2.60 6.52 3.24
C ARG A 16 -3.38 5.68 4.25
N LEU A 17 -2.67 5.18 5.25
CA LEU A 17 -3.23 4.46 6.38
C LEU A 17 -2.80 5.17 7.65
N THR A 18 -3.76 5.56 8.47
CA THR A 18 -3.54 6.10 9.81
C THR A 18 -4.11 5.11 10.82
N PHE A 19 -3.34 4.74 11.83
CA PHE A 19 -3.78 3.82 12.88
C PHE A 19 -3.05 4.09 14.19
N ASP A 20 -3.68 3.71 15.29
CA ASP A 20 -3.08 3.77 16.62
C ASP A 20 -2.65 2.36 17.05
N ALA A 21 -1.43 2.22 17.57
CA ALA A 21 -0.89 0.97 18.08
C ALA A 21 0.00 1.26 19.30
N ASP A 22 -0.18 0.48 20.38
CA ASP A 22 0.59 0.60 21.62
C ASP A 22 0.66 2.03 22.21
N GLY A 23 -0.40 2.84 21.98
CA GLY A 23 -0.50 4.21 22.49
C GLY A 23 0.13 5.29 21.60
N ASP A 24 0.67 4.91 20.44
CA ASP A 24 1.26 5.82 19.47
C ASP A 24 0.42 5.89 18.18
N ASN A 25 0.43 7.05 17.52
CA ASN A 25 -0.24 7.26 16.24
C ASN A 25 0.74 7.06 15.07
N TYR A 26 0.36 6.25 14.11
CA TYR A 26 1.16 5.94 12.93
C TYR A 26 0.49 6.41 11.66
N ASN A 27 1.29 7.00 10.76
CA ASN A 27 0.87 7.37 9.41
C ASN A 27 1.75 6.66 8.39
N VAL A 28 1.16 5.80 7.59
CA VAL A 28 1.83 5.06 6.51
C VAL A 28 1.34 5.59 5.17
N VAL A 29 2.27 5.91 4.29
CA VAL A 29 1.98 6.31 2.91
C VAL A 29 2.67 5.33 1.97
N ARG A 30 1.95 4.85 0.95
CA ARG A 30 2.54 4.10 -0.16
C ARG A 30 2.11 4.70 -1.48
N LYS A 31 3.08 5.03 -2.33
CA LYS A 31 2.88 5.69 -3.61
C LYS A 31 3.50 4.85 -4.72
N ILE A 32 2.74 4.62 -5.78
CA ILE A 32 3.22 3.94 -7.00
C ILE A 32 3.18 4.98 -8.12
N SER A 33 4.35 5.31 -8.65
CA SER A 33 4.51 6.29 -9.72
C SER A 33 4.81 5.58 -11.04
N ALA A 34 4.18 6.01 -12.12
CA ALA A 34 4.33 5.36 -13.44
C ALA A 34 5.77 5.28 -13.94
N LYS A 35 6.64 6.22 -13.53
CA LYS A 35 8.03 6.36 -14.02
C LYS A 35 9.11 6.18 -12.94
N GLN A 36 8.74 6.20 -11.66
CA GLN A 36 9.69 6.29 -10.54
C GLN A 36 9.63 5.07 -9.60
N GLY A 37 8.73 4.11 -9.85
CA GLY A 37 8.61 2.91 -9.03
C GLY A 37 7.67 3.10 -7.83
N SER A 38 7.90 2.32 -6.78
CA SER A 38 7.09 2.29 -5.55
C SER A 38 7.86 2.87 -4.37
N GLU A 39 7.25 3.84 -3.69
CA GLU A 39 7.77 4.52 -2.52
C GLU A 39 6.87 4.22 -1.32
N ALA A 40 7.45 4.09 -0.14
CA ALA A 40 6.71 3.96 1.10
C ALA A 40 7.36 4.77 2.21
N ARG A 41 6.55 5.26 3.15
CA ARG A 41 7.01 6.01 4.32
C ARG A 41 6.11 5.70 5.51
N ILE A 42 6.71 5.63 6.69
CA ILE A 42 5.99 5.57 7.96
C ILE A 42 6.46 6.70 8.88
N GLU A 43 5.50 7.30 9.57
CA GLU A 43 5.69 8.31 10.62
C GLU A 43 5.06 7.82 11.91
N LYS A 44 5.67 8.19 13.03
CA LYS A 44 5.20 7.92 14.39
C LYS A 44 5.01 9.25 15.10
N ASN A 45 3.80 9.53 15.58
CA ASN A 45 3.43 10.79 16.25
C ASN A 45 3.85 12.03 15.45
N GLY A 46 3.66 12.00 14.13
CA GLY A 46 4.05 13.05 13.20
C GLY A 46 5.58 13.18 12.95
N SER A 47 6.40 12.33 13.55
CA SER A 47 7.84 12.27 13.32
C SER A 47 8.20 11.18 12.33
N TYR A 48 9.15 11.46 11.43
CA TYR A 48 9.67 10.47 10.49
C TYR A 48 10.22 9.25 11.23
N LEU A 49 9.79 8.06 10.82
CA LEU A 49 10.32 6.81 11.33
C LEU A 49 11.26 6.16 10.31
N GLN A 50 10.78 5.83 9.11
CA GLN A 50 11.63 5.39 7.97
C GLN A 50 10.87 5.37 6.62
N ALA A 51 11.60 5.18 5.50
CA ALA A 51 11.06 5.16 4.13
C ALA A 51 11.59 4.02 3.23
N GLN A 52 12.26 3.02 3.79
CA GLN A 52 12.64 1.83 3.02
C GLN A 52 11.43 0.90 2.90
N SER A 53 10.97 0.69 1.67
CA SER A 53 9.76 -0.07 1.33
C SER A 53 9.58 -1.41 2.06
N GLU A 54 10.64 -2.19 2.23
CA GLU A 54 10.62 -3.48 2.95
C GLU A 54 10.45 -3.28 4.45
N ARG A 55 11.26 -2.40 5.06
CA ARG A 55 11.15 -2.06 6.48
C ARG A 55 9.80 -1.45 6.84
N VAL A 56 9.15 -0.73 5.92
CA VAL A 56 7.80 -0.18 6.15
C VAL A 56 6.81 -1.32 6.32
N THR A 57 6.90 -2.33 5.46
CA THR A 57 6.07 -3.53 5.58
C THR A 57 6.34 -4.24 6.91
N GLU A 58 7.60 -4.55 7.21
CA GLU A 58 7.99 -5.22 8.48
C GLU A 58 7.46 -4.46 9.71
N THR A 59 7.63 -3.14 9.74
CA THR A 59 7.16 -2.31 10.85
C THR A 59 5.64 -2.38 11.00
N VAL A 60 4.88 -2.37 9.90
CA VAL A 60 3.42 -2.45 9.94
C VAL A 60 2.96 -3.84 10.42
N GLU A 61 3.60 -4.91 9.95
CA GLU A 61 3.29 -6.27 10.37
C GLU A 61 3.54 -6.48 11.87
N GLU A 62 4.66 -5.95 12.38
CA GLU A 62 4.99 -5.99 13.81
C GLU A 62 3.97 -5.22 14.67
N LEU A 63 3.64 -3.99 14.27
CA LEU A 63 2.72 -3.12 15.02
C LEU A 63 1.29 -3.69 15.05
N LEU A 64 0.82 -4.21 13.92
CA LEU A 64 -0.51 -4.82 13.83
C LEU A 64 -0.54 -6.24 14.36
N ARG A 65 0.63 -6.87 14.59
CA ARG A 65 0.80 -8.28 14.95
C ARG A 65 0.11 -9.22 13.96
N LEU A 66 0.15 -8.85 12.69
CA LEU A 66 -0.57 -9.51 11.61
C LEU A 66 0.29 -9.53 10.36
N ASP A 67 0.44 -10.70 9.75
CA ASP A 67 0.95 -10.84 8.39
C ASP A 67 -0.18 -10.69 7.36
N TYR A 68 0.20 -10.51 6.10
CA TYR A 68 -0.74 -10.38 4.99
C TYR A 68 -1.73 -11.56 4.89
N ASP A 69 -1.26 -12.78 5.12
CA ASP A 69 -2.07 -13.99 5.01
C ASP A 69 -3.16 -14.05 6.09
N THR A 70 -2.83 -13.62 7.30
CA THR A 70 -3.77 -13.54 8.41
C THR A 70 -4.78 -12.41 8.18
N PHE A 71 -4.33 -11.25 7.73
CA PHE A 71 -5.21 -10.13 7.40
C PHE A 71 -6.20 -10.48 6.28
N SER A 72 -5.71 -11.03 5.16
CA SER A 72 -6.54 -11.34 3.99
C SER A 72 -7.64 -12.37 4.29
N ARG A 73 -7.37 -13.34 5.16
CA ARG A 73 -8.38 -14.33 5.61
C ARG A 73 -9.38 -13.76 6.60
N ALA A 74 -8.94 -12.89 7.51
CA ALA A 74 -9.78 -12.37 8.58
C ALA A 74 -10.72 -11.24 8.13
N TYR A 75 -10.25 -10.37 7.23
CA TYR A 75 -10.90 -9.09 6.94
C TYR A 75 -11.47 -8.92 5.53
N ILE A 76 -11.18 -9.82 4.58
CA ILE A 76 -11.81 -9.79 3.25
C ILE A 76 -13.02 -10.73 3.27
N PRO A 77 -14.25 -10.24 3.51
CA PRO A 77 -15.42 -11.10 3.36
C PRO A 77 -15.51 -11.55 1.91
N SER A 78 -15.73 -12.85 1.70
CA SER A 78 -15.95 -13.51 0.40
C SER A 78 -17.09 -12.92 -0.46
N ARG A 79 -17.80 -11.90 0.05
CA ARG A 79 -18.95 -11.26 -0.58
C ARG A 79 -18.70 -9.84 -1.10
N THR A 80 -17.61 -9.17 -0.72
CA THR A 80 -17.22 -7.94 -1.41
C THR A 80 -16.51 -8.35 -2.70
N GLY A 81 -17.11 -8.07 -3.86
CA GLY A 81 -16.54 -8.32 -5.19
C GLY A 81 -15.24 -7.55 -5.50
N LEU A 82 -14.49 -7.15 -4.47
CA LEU A 82 -13.09 -6.73 -4.52
C LEU A 82 -12.23 -7.96 -4.86
N ASN A 83 -12.25 -8.35 -6.12
CA ASN A 83 -11.18 -9.19 -6.68
C ASN A 83 -9.92 -8.33 -6.81
N ILE A 84 -9.13 -8.24 -5.74
CA ILE A 84 -7.77 -7.70 -5.83
C ILE A 84 -6.92 -8.73 -6.58
N SER A 85 -6.95 -8.64 -7.90
CA SER A 85 -5.97 -9.29 -8.76
C SER A 85 -4.79 -8.34 -8.90
N LEU A 86 -3.86 -8.38 -7.95
CA LEU A 86 -2.50 -7.85 -8.13
C LEU A 86 -1.75 -8.77 -9.10
N THR A 87 -2.17 -8.80 -10.36
CA THR A 87 -1.39 -9.47 -11.41
C THR A 87 -0.20 -8.57 -11.74
N TYR A 88 0.95 -8.87 -11.14
CA TYR A 88 2.23 -8.36 -11.64
C TYR A 88 2.42 -8.94 -13.05
N ARG A 89 2.08 -8.18 -14.10
CA ARG A 89 2.52 -8.53 -15.45
C ARG A 89 4.02 -8.32 -15.49
N LYS A 90 4.80 -9.38 -15.30
CA LYS A 90 6.21 -9.40 -15.67
C LYS A 90 6.30 -8.92 -17.11
N ALA A 91 6.99 -7.79 -17.34
CA ALA A 91 7.25 -7.28 -18.67
C ALA A 91 8.17 -8.27 -19.40
N ASN A 92 7.57 -9.27 -20.06
CA ASN A 92 8.24 -10.06 -21.08
C ASN A 92 8.23 -9.24 -22.38
N GLY A 93 9.23 -8.36 -22.51
CA GLY A 93 9.61 -7.74 -23.77
C GLY A 93 10.90 -8.38 -24.26
N ARG A 94 10.79 -9.46 -25.02
CA ARG A 94 11.85 -9.90 -25.94
C ARG A 94 11.99 -8.83 -27.03
N GLY A 95 13.16 -8.21 -27.16
CA GLY A 95 13.72 -7.79 -28.44
C GLY A 95 14.84 -8.78 -28.75
N ALA A 96 14.67 -9.62 -29.77
CA ALA A 96 15.16 -9.38 -31.13
C ALA A 96 16.70 -9.47 -31.17
#